data_AF-A0A3D0XSS0-F1
#
_entry.id   AF-A0A3D0XSS0-F1
#
_cell.length_a   1.000
_cell.length_b   1.000
_cell.length_c   1.000
_cell.angle_alpha   90.00
_cell.angle_beta   90.00
_cell.angle_gamma   90.00
#
_symmetry.space_group_name_H-M   'P 1'
#
loop_
_entity.id
_entity.type
_entity.pdbx_description
1 polymer ?
#
loop_
_entity_poly.entity_id
_entity_poly.type
_entity_poly.pdbx_seq_one_letter_code
_entity_poly.pdbx_strand_id
1 'polypeptide(L)'
;LHDVVEDTKISLEELRRMFGSEIAGLVDGVTKITKMGRLPYNSRAVQQAENLRKMLIAMNEDIRVIIIKLADRLHNMRTAKYWEPEKQREKALESMEVYAPIAHRLGIRAIKEELEDLSLRILDPYAYKEIEDSLALRRDERNAFIEKTKQLIKNRVAETIPNVYVSGRVKSINGIYRKMFVQGRDMDEIYDIYAVRVIVDTVNDCYNVLGIMHDMFRPLPNRFKDY
;
A
#
# COMPACT_ATOMS: atom_id res chain seq x y z
N LEU A 1 -3.07 0.51 -22.90
CA LEU A 1 -2.17 1.15 -23.89
C LEU A 1 -0.71 1.21 -23.42
N HIS A 2 -0.43 1.04 -22.12
CA HIS A 2 0.89 1.31 -21.54
C HIS A 2 2.01 0.42 -22.09
N ASP A 3 1.70 -0.83 -22.49
CA ASP A 3 2.68 -1.75 -23.11
C ASP A 3 2.60 -1.81 -24.65
N VAL A 4 1.65 -1.10 -25.29
CA VAL A 4 1.36 -1.25 -26.74
C VAL A 4 2.56 -0.88 -27.60
N VAL A 5 3.34 0.12 -27.21
CA VAL A 5 4.54 0.58 -27.94
C VAL A 5 5.72 -0.39 -27.80
N GLU A 6 5.72 -1.23 -26.75
CA GLU A 6 6.77 -2.23 -26.55
C GLU A 6 6.40 -3.58 -27.19
N ASP A 7 5.15 -3.99 -27.03
CA ASP A 7 4.69 -5.34 -27.37
C ASP A 7 4.13 -5.45 -28.80
N THR A 8 3.90 -4.31 -29.47
CA THR A 8 3.30 -4.29 -30.81
C THR A 8 4.07 -3.39 -31.77
N LYS A 9 3.66 -3.38 -33.05
CA LYS A 9 4.25 -2.53 -34.11
C LYS A 9 3.71 -1.10 -34.11
N ILE A 10 2.78 -0.76 -33.21
CA ILE A 10 2.14 0.56 -33.18
C ILE A 10 3.14 1.60 -32.65
N SER A 11 3.31 2.67 -33.43
CA SER A 11 4.21 3.78 -33.10
C SER A 11 3.56 4.80 -32.17
N LEU A 12 4.39 5.61 -31.49
CA LEU A 12 3.91 6.75 -30.71
C LEU A 12 3.20 7.80 -31.56
N GLU A 13 3.58 7.96 -32.82
CA GLU A 13 2.92 8.87 -33.76
C GLU A 13 1.49 8.41 -34.08
N GLU A 14 1.30 7.10 -34.27
CA GLU A 14 -0.03 6.52 -34.47
C GLU A 14 -0.91 6.67 -33.23
N LEU A 15 -0.35 6.43 -32.04
CA LEU A 15 -1.07 6.68 -30.78
C LEU A 15 -1.44 8.14 -30.62
N ARG A 16 -0.55 9.07 -30.98
CA ARG A 16 -0.83 10.51 -30.94
C ARG A 16 -1.94 10.89 -31.91
N ARG A 17 -1.97 10.28 -33.11
CA ARG A 17 -3.04 10.51 -34.10
C ARG A 17 -4.39 9.97 -33.63
N MET A 18 -4.42 8.83 -32.94
CA MET A 18 -5.66 8.17 -32.50
C MET A 18 -6.22 8.70 -31.17
N PHE A 19 -5.34 9.04 -30.22
CA PHE A 19 -5.70 9.32 -28.83
C PHE A 19 -5.22 10.69 -28.34
N GLY A 20 -4.56 11.48 -29.20
CA GLY A 20 -4.06 12.81 -28.86
C GLY A 20 -2.67 12.82 -28.21
N SER A 21 -2.12 14.03 -28.06
CA SER A 21 -0.77 14.24 -27.53
C SER A 21 -0.61 13.88 -26.07
N GLU A 22 -1.67 14.02 -25.27
CA GLU A 22 -1.65 13.75 -23.84
C GLU A 22 -1.50 12.26 -23.54
N ILE A 23 -2.37 11.40 -24.11
CA ILE A 23 -2.31 9.94 -23.91
C ILE A 23 -1.00 9.38 -24.49
N ALA A 24 -0.56 9.85 -25.66
CA ALA A 24 0.71 9.43 -26.24
C ALA A 24 1.90 9.81 -25.34
N GLY A 25 1.87 10.99 -24.70
CA GLY A 25 2.90 11.42 -23.75
C GLY A 25 2.94 10.54 -22.49
N LEU A 26 1.77 10.14 -21.96
CA LEU A 26 1.71 9.22 -20.82
C LEU A 26 2.29 7.84 -21.16
N VAL A 27 1.93 7.28 -22.32
CA VAL A 27 2.45 5.98 -22.77
C VAL A 27 3.95 6.05 -22.99
N ASP A 28 4.46 7.08 -23.66
CA ASP A 28 5.89 7.31 -23.86
C ASP A 28 6.65 7.40 -22.53
N GLY A 29 6.10 8.13 -21.55
CA GLY A 29 6.65 8.21 -20.20
C GLY A 29 6.78 6.85 -19.52
N VAL A 30 5.75 6.00 -19.60
CA VAL A 30 5.77 4.65 -19.00
C VAL A 30 6.78 3.73 -19.70
N THR A 31 6.83 3.76 -21.04
CA THR A 31 7.78 2.98 -21.85
C THR A 31 9.23 3.39 -21.53
N LYS A 32 9.53 4.68 -21.43
CA LYS A 32 10.89 5.18 -21.09
C LYS A 32 11.38 4.67 -19.73
N ILE A 33 10.52 4.71 -18.71
CA ILE A 33 10.85 4.17 -17.38
C ILE A 33 11.16 2.66 -17.47
N THR A 34 10.40 1.92 -18.27
CA THR A 34 10.53 0.46 -18.40
C THR A 34 11.79 0.05 -19.19
N LYS A 35 12.10 0.73 -20.30
CA LYS A 35 13.28 0.44 -21.13
C LYS A 35 14.61 0.84 -20.46
N MET A 36 14.64 1.95 -19.71
CA MET A 36 15.88 2.47 -19.13
C MET A 36 16.33 1.78 -17.83
N GLY A 37 15.48 0.91 -17.25
CA GLY A 37 15.84 0.04 -16.13
C GLY A 37 16.66 -1.20 -16.53
N ARG A 38 16.77 -1.49 -17.84
CA ARG A 38 17.47 -2.67 -18.38
C ARG A 38 18.96 -2.45 -18.70
N LEU A 39 19.52 -1.27 -18.41
CA LEU A 39 20.94 -1.01 -18.62
C LEU A 39 21.78 -1.82 -17.61
N PRO A 40 22.84 -2.52 -18.03
CA PRO A 40 23.70 -3.29 -17.14
C PRO A 40 24.49 -2.32 -16.26
N TYR A 41 24.03 -2.11 -15.03
CA TYR A 41 24.79 -1.40 -14.00
C TYR A 41 25.57 -2.40 -13.15
N ASN A 42 26.81 -2.07 -12.83
CA ASN A 42 27.75 -2.95 -12.10
C ASN A 42 27.34 -3.25 -10.64
N SER A 43 26.34 -2.55 -10.10
CA SER A 43 25.85 -2.75 -8.72
C SER A 43 24.34 -2.50 -8.61
N ARG A 44 23.63 -3.42 -7.93
CA ARG A 44 22.18 -3.34 -7.68
C ARG A 44 21.79 -2.05 -6.94
N ALA A 45 22.61 -1.58 -6.00
CA ALA A 45 22.36 -0.35 -5.26
C ALA A 45 22.40 0.89 -6.17
N VAL A 46 23.31 0.91 -7.14
CA VAL A 46 23.42 1.99 -8.14
C VAL A 46 22.21 1.97 -9.07
N GLN A 47 21.78 0.77 -9.49
CA GLN A 47 20.58 0.61 -10.32
C GLN A 47 19.31 1.10 -9.60
N GLN A 48 19.17 0.83 -8.30
CA GLN A 48 18.04 1.31 -7.49
C GLN A 48 18.05 2.82 -7.30
N ALA A 49 19.21 3.42 -7.01
CA ALA A 49 19.34 4.87 -6.86
C ALA A 49 19.02 5.60 -8.18
N GLU A 50 19.46 5.05 -9.31
CA GLU A 50 19.15 5.58 -10.64
C GLU A 50 17.67 5.39 -11.02
N ASN A 51 17.07 4.25 -10.70
CA ASN A 51 15.63 4.02 -10.91
C ASN A 51 14.80 5.01 -10.09
N LEU A 52 15.19 5.27 -8.83
CA LEU A 52 14.54 6.26 -7.98
C LEU A 52 14.70 7.67 -8.55
N ARG A 53 15.93 8.08 -8.93
CA ARG A 53 16.21 9.38 -9.55
C ARG A 53 15.39 9.60 -10.83
N LYS A 54 15.29 8.58 -11.68
CA LYS A 54 14.54 8.64 -12.94
C LYS A 54 13.03 8.71 -12.72
N MET A 55 12.51 7.96 -11.75
CA MET A 55 11.11 8.12 -11.34
C MET A 55 10.82 9.52 -10.81
N LEU A 56 11.73 10.12 -10.03
CA LEU A 56 11.58 11.52 -9.57
C LEU A 56 11.58 12.52 -10.73
N ILE A 57 12.36 12.30 -11.79
CA ILE A 57 12.33 13.14 -13.00
C ILE A 57 11.00 12.97 -13.75
N ALA A 58 10.53 11.72 -13.94
CA ALA A 58 9.24 11.45 -14.59
C ALA A 58 8.04 12.00 -13.80
N MET A 59 8.12 12.03 -12.46
CA MET A 59 7.13 12.68 -11.60
C MET A 59 7.03 14.19 -11.82
N ASN A 60 8.13 14.84 -12.24
CA ASN A 60 8.17 16.29 -12.43
C ASN A 60 7.39 16.75 -13.67
N GLU A 61 7.17 15.87 -14.65
CA GLU A 61 6.44 16.20 -15.88
C GLU A 61 4.97 15.80 -15.79
N ASP A 62 4.65 14.58 -15.32
CA ASP A 62 3.26 14.14 -15.12
C ASP A 62 3.15 12.96 -14.12
N ILE A 63 2.52 13.20 -12.97
CA ILE A 63 2.31 12.20 -11.92
C ILE A 63 1.54 10.95 -12.40
N ARG A 64 0.69 11.08 -13.43
CA ARG A 64 -0.14 9.98 -13.95
C ARG A 64 0.71 8.86 -14.53
N VAL A 65 1.90 9.16 -15.05
CA VAL A 65 2.86 8.16 -15.52
C VAL A 65 3.25 7.18 -14.41
N ILE A 66 3.53 7.70 -13.21
CA ILE A 66 3.87 6.88 -12.05
C ILE A 66 2.66 6.09 -11.55
N ILE A 67 1.47 6.69 -11.55
CA ILE A 67 0.25 5.98 -11.14
C ILE A 67 0.01 4.78 -12.05
N ILE A 68 0.14 4.95 -13.38
CA ILE A 68 0.04 3.85 -14.35
C ILE A 68 1.10 2.79 -14.06
N LYS A 69 2.36 3.19 -13.80
CA LYS A 69 3.43 2.23 -13.52
C LYS A 69 3.24 1.47 -12.20
N LEU A 70 2.70 2.11 -11.18
CA LEU A 70 2.33 1.47 -9.92
C LEU A 70 1.21 0.45 -10.12
N ALA A 71 0.21 0.77 -10.95
CA ALA A 71 -0.88 -0.15 -11.27
C ALA A 71 -0.37 -1.38 -12.06
N ASP A 72 0.47 -1.16 -13.07
CA ASP A 72 1.17 -2.22 -13.81
C ASP A 72 1.98 -3.11 -12.86
N ARG A 73 2.82 -2.49 -12.01
CA ARG A 73 3.63 -3.23 -11.02
C ARG A 73 2.77 -4.05 -10.06
N LEU A 74 1.67 -3.48 -9.58
CA LEU A 74 0.75 -4.17 -8.68
C LEU A 74 0.12 -5.39 -9.36
N HIS A 75 -0.34 -5.25 -10.61
CA HIS A 75 -0.85 -6.37 -11.38
C HIS A 75 0.21 -7.47 -11.56
N ASN A 76 1.42 -7.08 -11.93
CA ASN A 76 2.55 -7.99 -12.09
C ASN A 76 2.86 -8.77 -10.80
N MET A 77 2.82 -8.13 -9.63
CA MET A 77 2.99 -8.79 -8.33
C MET A 77 1.85 -9.75 -7.99
N ARG A 78 0.60 -9.42 -8.35
CA ARG A 78 -0.55 -10.35 -8.17
C ARG A 78 -0.40 -11.62 -9.02
N THR A 79 0.25 -11.52 -10.17
CA THR A 79 0.52 -12.65 -11.09
C THR A 79 1.92 -13.24 -10.96
N ALA A 80 2.70 -12.85 -9.94
CA ALA A 80 4.10 -13.24 -9.80
C ALA A 80 4.33 -14.76 -9.77
N LYS A 81 3.32 -15.55 -9.37
CA LYS A 81 3.37 -17.03 -9.30
C LYS A 81 3.77 -17.71 -10.60
N TYR A 82 3.62 -17.04 -11.75
CA TYR A 82 3.96 -17.57 -13.07
C TYR A 82 5.40 -17.27 -13.51
N TRP A 83 6.16 -16.51 -12.74
CA TRP A 83 7.56 -16.24 -13.04
C TRP A 83 8.48 -17.29 -12.41
N GLU A 84 9.69 -17.42 -12.95
CA GLU A 84 10.76 -18.18 -12.31
C GLU A 84 11.10 -17.64 -10.91
N PRO A 85 11.47 -18.50 -9.94
CA PRO A 85 11.71 -18.09 -8.55
C PRO A 85 12.71 -16.93 -8.39
N GLU A 86 13.76 -16.90 -9.22
CA GLU A 86 14.75 -15.82 -9.20
C GLU A 86 14.11 -14.47 -9.59
N LYS A 87 13.32 -14.46 -10.68
CA LYS A 87 12.60 -13.28 -11.14
C LYS A 87 11.54 -12.83 -10.14
N GLN A 88 10.87 -13.77 -9.48
CA GLN A 88 9.93 -13.46 -8.39
C GLN A 88 10.63 -12.69 -7.27
N ARG A 89 11.77 -13.20 -6.77
CA ARG A 89 12.52 -12.55 -5.69
C ARG A 89 13.06 -11.18 -6.11
N GLU A 90 13.60 -11.05 -7.32
CA GLU A 90 14.07 -9.77 -7.84
C GLU A 90 12.95 -8.73 -7.89
N LYS A 91 11.79 -9.08 -8.46
CA LYS A 91 10.66 -8.15 -8.59
C LYS A 91 9.97 -7.86 -7.27
N ALA A 92 9.93 -8.81 -6.35
CA ALA A 92 9.44 -8.60 -4.99
C ALA A 92 10.31 -7.61 -4.22
N LEU A 93 11.64 -7.73 -4.32
CA LEU A 93 12.58 -6.79 -3.70
C LEU A 93 12.45 -5.39 -4.31
N GLU A 94 12.42 -5.29 -5.64
CA GLU A 94 12.20 -4.02 -6.36
C GLU A 94 10.89 -3.34 -5.91
N SER A 95 9.81 -4.12 -5.76
CA SER A 95 8.49 -3.65 -5.32
C SER A 95 8.51 -3.14 -3.88
N MET A 96 9.22 -3.83 -2.98
CA MET A 96 9.33 -3.46 -1.57
C MET A 96 10.20 -2.21 -1.36
N GLU A 97 11.34 -2.12 -2.05
CA GLU A 97 12.33 -1.07 -1.81
C GLU A 97 12.09 0.21 -2.63
N VAL A 98 11.42 0.09 -3.78
CA VAL A 98 11.27 1.21 -4.71
C VAL A 98 9.80 1.63 -4.86
N TYR A 99 8.94 0.74 -5.34
CA TYR A 99 7.56 1.11 -5.69
C TYR A 99 6.67 1.36 -4.46
N ALA A 100 6.78 0.54 -3.40
CA ALA A 100 6.00 0.76 -2.18
C ALA A 100 6.33 2.11 -1.50
N PRO A 101 7.61 2.52 -1.33
CA PRO A 101 7.94 3.86 -0.83
C PRO A 101 7.43 4.99 -1.73
N ILE A 102 7.42 4.81 -3.06
CA ILE A 102 6.85 5.79 -3.98
C ILE A 102 5.34 5.91 -3.79
N ALA A 103 4.61 4.78 -3.74
CA ALA A 103 3.19 4.76 -3.44
C ALA A 103 2.89 5.44 -2.10
N HIS A 104 3.73 5.23 -1.08
CA HIS A 104 3.62 5.92 0.21
C HIS A 104 3.78 7.44 0.09
N ARG A 105 4.81 7.92 -0.65
CA ARG A 105 5.03 9.36 -0.87
C ARG A 105 3.90 10.03 -1.64
N LEU A 106 3.24 9.30 -2.53
CA LEU A 106 2.06 9.76 -3.27
C LEU A 106 0.76 9.66 -2.46
N GLY A 107 0.81 9.18 -1.20
CA GLY A 107 -0.38 8.99 -0.37
C GLY A 107 -1.26 7.80 -0.77
N ILE A 108 -0.83 6.98 -1.74
CA ILE A 108 -1.60 5.83 -2.26
C ILE A 108 -1.37 4.61 -1.36
N ARG A 109 -1.89 4.67 -0.14
CA ARG A 109 -1.65 3.66 0.89
C ARG A 109 -2.14 2.26 0.50
N ALA A 110 -3.23 2.15 -0.24
CA ALA A 110 -3.78 0.87 -0.67
C ALA A 110 -2.77 0.09 -1.55
N ILE A 111 -2.19 0.75 -2.56
CA ILE A 111 -1.17 0.13 -3.41
C ILE A 111 0.09 -0.21 -2.60
N LYS A 112 0.52 0.70 -1.71
CA LYS A 112 1.67 0.44 -0.83
C LYS A 112 1.46 -0.83 -0.01
N GLU A 113 0.38 -0.90 0.77
CA GLU A 113 0.10 -2.03 1.67
C GLU A 113 0.03 -3.35 0.88
N GLU A 114 -0.62 -3.35 -0.28
CA GLU A 114 -0.74 -4.55 -1.10
C GLU A 114 0.58 -4.98 -1.76
N LEU A 115 1.38 -4.05 -2.29
CA LEU A 115 2.71 -4.35 -2.82
C LEU A 115 3.62 -4.91 -1.74
N GLU A 116 3.60 -4.33 -0.54
CA GLU A 116 4.39 -4.80 0.59
C GLU A 116 4.01 -6.23 1.00
N ASP A 117 2.70 -6.52 1.12
CA ASP A 117 2.23 -7.86 1.51
C ASP A 117 2.55 -8.91 0.43
N LEU A 118 2.35 -8.60 -0.86
CA LEU A 118 2.70 -9.49 -1.98
C LEU A 118 4.21 -9.74 -2.05
N SER A 119 5.03 -8.71 -1.86
CA SER A 119 6.48 -8.84 -1.82
C SER A 119 6.95 -9.68 -0.64
N LEU A 120 6.40 -9.46 0.55
CA LEU A 120 6.79 -10.20 1.76
C LEU A 120 6.51 -11.70 1.61
N ARG A 121 5.35 -12.06 1.04
CA ARG A 121 4.99 -13.45 0.76
C ARG A 121 6.02 -14.19 -0.10
N ILE A 122 6.71 -13.49 -1.00
CA ILE A 122 7.73 -14.06 -1.89
C ILE A 122 9.12 -14.05 -1.22
N LEU A 123 9.46 -12.95 -0.54
CA LEU A 123 10.79 -12.77 0.05
C LEU A 123 11.00 -13.65 1.28
N ASP A 124 9.97 -13.78 2.12
CA ASP A 124 9.98 -14.54 3.37
C ASP A 124 8.65 -15.28 3.57
N PRO A 125 8.43 -16.41 2.85
CA PRO A 125 7.17 -17.16 2.92
C PRO A 125 6.94 -17.79 4.30
N TYR A 126 8.00 -18.09 5.05
CA TYR A 126 7.91 -18.73 6.37
C TYR A 126 7.37 -17.75 7.40
N ALA A 127 7.98 -16.56 7.53
CA ALA A 127 7.48 -15.55 8.45
C ALA A 127 6.09 -15.04 8.04
N TYR A 128 5.83 -14.92 6.73
CA TYR A 128 4.49 -14.57 6.25
C TYR A 128 3.45 -15.59 6.72
N LYS A 129 3.73 -16.89 6.55
CA LYS A 129 2.83 -17.96 6.95
C LYS A 129 2.63 -18.02 8.47
N GLU A 130 3.70 -17.84 9.25
CA GLU A 130 3.62 -17.80 10.70
C GLU A 130 2.67 -16.69 11.19
N ILE A 131 2.78 -15.49 10.60
CA ILE A 131 1.87 -14.37 10.91
C ILE A 131 0.44 -14.70 10.44
N GLU A 132 0.27 -15.30 9.26
CA GLU A 132 -1.03 -15.66 8.71
C GLU A 132 -1.77 -16.69 9.58
N ASP A 133 -1.09 -17.78 9.96
CA ASP A 133 -1.62 -18.85 10.82
C ASP A 133 -1.98 -18.29 12.20
N SER A 134 -1.10 -17.45 12.75
CA SER A 134 -1.31 -16.72 14.01
C SER A 134 -2.54 -15.82 13.98
N LEU A 135 -2.76 -15.11 12.87
CA LEU A 135 -3.95 -14.28 12.66
C LEU A 135 -5.22 -15.10 12.39
N ALA A 136 -5.09 -16.30 11.82
CA ALA A 136 -6.19 -17.21 11.54
C ALA A 136 -6.72 -17.88 12.81
N LEU A 137 -5.84 -18.31 13.72
CA LEU A 137 -6.18 -18.93 15.00
C LEU A 137 -7.14 -18.07 15.85
N ARG A 138 -6.97 -16.74 15.79
CA ARG A 138 -7.80 -15.78 16.54
C ARG A 138 -8.85 -15.07 15.68
N ARG A 139 -9.15 -15.57 14.48
CA ARG A 139 -10.00 -14.86 13.49
C ARG A 139 -11.42 -14.61 14.01
N ASP A 140 -12.04 -15.61 14.60
CA ASP A 140 -13.45 -15.51 15.03
C ASP A 140 -13.59 -14.65 16.28
N GLU A 141 -12.73 -14.85 17.28
CA GLU A 141 -12.62 -13.99 18.46
C GLU A 141 -12.35 -12.53 18.08
N ARG A 142 -11.44 -12.31 17.13
CA ARG A 142 -11.13 -10.99 16.58
C ARG A 142 -12.36 -10.35 15.93
N ASN A 143 -13.02 -11.05 15.02
CA ASN A 143 -14.15 -10.48 14.29
C ASN A 143 -15.30 -10.16 15.25
N ALA A 144 -15.56 -11.02 16.23
CA ALA A 144 -16.54 -10.77 17.28
C ALA A 144 -16.17 -9.55 18.14
N PHE A 145 -14.90 -9.41 18.55
CA PHE A 145 -14.42 -8.27 19.32
C PHE A 145 -14.53 -6.95 18.54
N ILE A 146 -14.13 -6.95 17.27
CA ILE A 146 -14.22 -5.77 16.40
C ILE A 146 -15.68 -5.39 16.18
N GLU A 147 -16.57 -6.33 15.86
CA GLU A 147 -17.99 -6.01 15.65
C GLU A 147 -18.66 -5.51 16.93
N LYS A 148 -18.37 -6.12 18.08
CA LYS A 148 -18.88 -5.64 19.38
C LYS A 148 -18.43 -4.20 19.64
N THR A 149 -17.14 -3.91 19.42
CA THR A 149 -16.57 -2.57 19.62
C THR A 149 -17.14 -1.55 18.63
N LYS A 150 -17.30 -1.94 17.36
CA LYS A 150 -17.92 -1.11 16.33
C LYS A 150 -19.35 -0.73 16.70
N GLN A 151 -20.16 -1.69 17.15
CA GLN A 151 -21.54 -1.41 17.55
C GLN A 151 -21.62 -0.53 18.79
N LEU A 152 -20.75 -0.76 19.78
CA LEU A 152 -20.67 0.08 20.97
C LEU A 152 -20.35 1.53 20.60
N ILE A 153 -19.32 1.75 19.77
CA ILE A 153 -18.93 3.08 19.28
C ILE A 153 -20.05 3.71 18.44
N LYS A 154 -20.65 2.94 17.52
CA LYS A 154 -21.71 3.43 16.64
C LYS A 154 -22.91 3.91 17.43
N ASN A 155 -23.37 3.13 18.42
CA ASN A 155 -24.52 3.48 19.24
C ASN A 155 -24.26 4.76 20.03
N ARG A 156 -23.08 4.89 20.66
CA ARG A 156 -22.73 6.08 21.45
C ARG A 156 -22.58 7.33 20.59
N VAL A 157 -21.94 7.21 19.42
CA VAL A 157 -21.68 8.36 18.55
C VAL A 157 -22.96 8.81 17.83
N ALA A 158 -23.86 7.88 17.48
CA ALA A 158 -25.12 8.20 16.81
C ALA A 158 -26.10 9.03 17.66
N GLU A 159 -25.91 9.08 18.99
CA GLU A 159 -26.67 9.97 19.89
C GLU A 159 -26.35 11.46 19.64
N THR A 160 -25.12 11.76 19.19
CA THR A 160 -24.62 13.13 19.06
C THR A 160 -24.44 13.55 17.60
N ILE A 161 -24.01 12.62 16.74
CA ILE A 161 -23.65 12.91 15.35
C ILE A 161 -24.46 12.01 14.42
N PRO A 162 -25.31 12.56 13.53
CA PRO A 162 -26.01 11.77 12.53
C PRO A 162 -25.05 11.25 11.44
N ASN A 163 -25.39 10.12 10.82
CA ASN A 163 -24.69 9.54 9.66
C ASN A 163 -23.22 9.11 9.85
N VAL A 164 -22.81 8.72 11.06
CA VAL A 164 -21.44 8.24 11.29
C VAL A 164 -21.19 6.86 10.68
N TYR A 165 -20.09 6.74 9.94
CA TYR A 165 -19.64 5.48 9.38
C TYR A 165 -18.49 4.89 10.20
N VAL A 166 -18.71 3.71 10.79
CA VAL A 166 -17.74 3.01 11.62
C VAL A 166 -17.31 1.70 10.94
N SER A 167 -16.02 1.58 10.66
CA SER A 167 -15.43 0.40 10.01
C SER A 167 -14.29 -0.19 10.83
N GLY A 168 -14.15 -1.51 10.82
CA GLY A 168 -12.96 -2.17 11.35
C GLY A 168 -11.83 -2.09 10.33
N ARG A 169 -10.61 -1.83 10.80
CA ARG A 169 -9.38 -1.91 10.01
C ARG A 169 -8.47 -2.94 10.66
N VAL A 170 -8.09 -3.95 9.88
CA VAL A 170 -7.01 -4.87 10.24
C VAL A 170 -5.72 -4.31 9.67
N LYS A 171 -4.64 -4.37 10.46
CA LYS A 171 -3.31 -3.96 10.01
C LYS A 171 -2.81 -4.90 8.90
N SER A 172 -2.06 -4.38 7.93
CA SER A 172 -1.45 -5.21 6.89
C SER A 172 -0.41 -6.17 7.50
N ILE A 173 -0.18 -7.31 6.85
CA ILE A 173 0.72 -8.36 7.34
C ILE A 173 2.15 -7.81 7.42
N ASN A 174 2.58 -7.01 6.45
CA ASN A 174 3.86 -6.33 6.50
C ASN A 174 3.99 -5.37 7.70
N GLY A 175 2.89 -4.71 8.09
CA GLY A 175 2.85 -3.86 9.27
C GLY A 175 3.05 -4.63 10.58
N ILE A 176 2.66 -5.90 10.63
CA ILE A 176 2.89 -6.83 11.75
C ILE A 176 4.32 -7.36 11.67
N TYR A 177 4.76 -7.82 10.50
CA TYR A 177 6.12 -8.30 10.24
C TYR A 177 7.19 -7.29 10.69
N ARG A 178 7.06 -6.01 10.29
CA ARG A 178 8.00 -4.96 10.74
C ARG A 178 8.02 -4.81 12.27
N LYS A 179 6.92 -5.02 12.98
CA LYS A 179 6.89 -4.91 14.44
C LYS A 179 7.52 -6.12 15.12
N MET A 180 7.27 -7.32 14.60
CA MET A 180 7.83 -8.55 15.16
C MET A 180 9.34 -8.62 14.93
N PHE A 181 9.76 -8.54 13.67
CA PHE A 181 11.13 -8.84 13.29
C PHE A 181 12.08 -7.64 13.36
N VAL A 182 11.61 -6.41 13.13
CA VAL A 182 12.47 -5.21 13.18
C VAL A 182 12.47 -4.56 14.57
N GLN A 183 11.34 -4.62 15.29
CA GLN A 183 11.21 -4.02 16.63
C GLN A 183 11.31 -5.03 17.77
N GLY A 184 11.41 -6.33 17.47
CA GLY A 184 11.59 -7.39 18.47
C GLY A 184 10.42 -7.55 19.43
N ARG A 185 9.18 -7.29 18.98
CA ARG A 185 7.98 -7.40 19.83
C ARG A 185 7.26 -8.72 19.58
N ASP A 186 6.84 -9.37 20.66
CA ASP A 186 6.03 -10.58 20.53
C ASP A 186 4.66 -10.28 19.95
N MET A 187 4.08 -11.25 19.23
CA MET A 187 2.76 -11.11 18.57
C MET A 187 1.67 -10.69 19.57
N ASP A 188 1.73 -11.23 20.79
CA ASP A 188 0.80 -10.93 21.89
C ASP A 188 0.94 -9.50 22.45
N GLU A 189 2.10 -8.86 22.29
CA GLU A 189 2.32 -7.47 22.67
C GLU A 189 1.86 -6.46 21.61
N ILE A 190 1.42 -6.93 20.45
CA ILE A 190 0.90 -6.07 19.40
C ILE A 190 -0.58 -5.75 19.70
N TYR A 191 -0.80 -4.86 20.67
CA TYR A 191 -2.11 -4.27 20.99
C TYR A 191 -2.83 -3.59 19.81
N ASP A 192 -2.10 -3.37 18.71
CA ASP A 192 -2.40 -2.49 17.59
C ASP A 192 -2.67 -3.29 16.30
N ILE A 193 -3.05 -4.57 16.45
CA ILE A 193 -3.59 -5.40 15.35
C ILE A 193 -4.99 -4.92 14.98
N TYR A 194 -5.76 -4.49 15.98
CA TYR A 194 -7.15 -4.07 15.85
C TYR A 194 -7.24 -2.56 15.82
N ALA A 195 -7.89 -2.02 14.79
CA ALA A 195 -8.23 -0.61 14.71
C ALA A 195 -9.68 -0.43 14.29
N VAL A 196 -10.33 0.60 14.83
CA VAL A 196 -11.64 1.06 14.36
C VAL A 196 -11.45 2.43 13.72
N ARG A 197 -12.00 2.61 12.53
CA ARG A 197 -12.04 3.89 11.82
C ARG A 197 -13.45 4.44 11.90
N VAL A 198 -13.55 5.67 12.37
CA VAL A 198 -14.78 6.48 12.36
C VAL A 198 -14.62 7.52 11.28
N ILE A 199 -15.59 7.62 10.38
CA ILE A 199 -15.64 8.62 9.30
C ILE A 199 -16.85 9.52 9.56
N VAL A 200 -16.59 10.82 9.55
CA VAL A 200 -17.54 11.90 9.81
C VAL A 200 -17.37 13.00 8.77
N ASP A 201 -18.35 13.90 8.67
CA ASP A 201 -18.43 14.90 7.61
C ASP A 201 -17.62 16.17 7.91
N THR A 202 -17.39 16.51 9.19
CA THR A 202 -16.72 17.75 9.58
C THR A 202 -15.55 17.54 10.55
N VAL A 203 -14.63 18.51 10.58
CA VAL A 203 -13.50 18.52 11.52
C VAL A 203 -13.98 18.65 12.98
N ASN A 204 -15.05 19.42 13.21
CA ASN A 204 -15.65 19.55 14.55
C ASN A 204 -16.16 18.19 15.04
N ASP A 205 -16.77 17.40 14.15
CA ASP A 205 -17.24 16.07 14.48
C ASP A 205 -16.08 15.11 14.82
N CYS A 206 -14.90 15.27 14.21
CA CYS A 206 -13.71 14.50 14.57
C CYS A 206 -13.33 14.71 16.05
N TYR A 207 -13.32 15.96 16.52
CA TYR A 207 -13.02 16.28 17.92
C TYR A 207 -14.14 15.88 18.88
N ASN A 208 -15.41 15.98 18.46
CA ASN A 208 -16.54 15.47 19.22
C ASN A 208 -16.44 13.96 19.42
N VAL A 209 -16.15 13.21 18.34
CA VAL A 209 -15.90 11.76 18.41
C VAL A 209 -14.72 11.46 19.34
N LEU A 210 -13.61 12.21 19.24
CA LEU A 210 -12.46 12.03 20.13
C LEU A 210 -12.84 12.18 21.61
N GLY A 211 -13.63 13.20 21.95
CA GLY A 211 -14.15 13.41 23.30
C GLY A 211 -14.99 12.23 23.79
N ILE A 212 -15.90 11.75 22.95
CA ILE A 212 -16.71 10.55 23.23
C ILE A 212 -15.82 9.32 23.43
N MET A 213 -14.76 9.14 22.63
CA MET A 213 -13.84 8.00 22.79
C MET A 213 -13.06 8.06 24.10
N HIS A 214 -12.62 9.24 24.54
CA HIS A 214 -11.92 9.41 25.81
C HIS A 214 -12.85 9.26 27.04
N ASP A 215 -14.16 9.54 26.88
CA ASP A 215 -15.19 9.24 27.88
C ASP A 215 -15.45 7.72 27.99
N MET A 216 -15.56 7.04 26.85
CA MET A 216 -15.81 5.59 26.80
C MET A 216 -14.61 4.73 27.21
N PHE A 217 -13.40 5.16 26.87
CA PHE A 217 -12.19 4.36 27.01
C PHE A 217 -11.06 5.19 27.61
N ARG A 218 -10.34 4.60 28.58
CA ARG A 218 -9.17 5.25 29.17
C ARG A 218 -8.05 5.38 28.12
N PRO A 219 -7.62 6.60 27.75
CA PRO A 219 -6.56 6.78 26.77
C PRO A 219 -5.22 6.31 27.35
N LEU A 220 -4.41 5.69 26.49
CA LEU A 220 -3.04 5.33 26.83
C LEU A 220 -2.12 6.55 26.64
N PRO A 221 -1.23 6.86 27.60
CA PRO A 221 -0.29 7.97 27.46
C PRO A 221 0.63 7.78 26.25
N ASN A 222 1.01 8.87 25.59
CA ASN A 222 1.90 8.91 24.41
C ASN A 222 1.40 8.13 23.18
N ARG A 223 0.11 7.80 23.11
CA ARG A 223 -0.51 7.13 21.95
C ARG A 223 -1.46 8.01 21.14
N PHE A 224 -1.77 9.20 21.62
CA PHE A 224 -2.55 10.19 20.88
C PHE A 224 -1.69 10.84 19.78
N LYS A 225 -2.29 11.02 18.59
CA LYS A 225 -1.67 11.68 17.44
C LYS A 225 -2.73 12.49 16.71
N ASP A 226 -2.45 13.77 16.48
CA ASP A 226 -3.25 14.69 15.67
C ASP A 226 -2.43 15.00 14.40
N TYR A 227 -2.99 14.68 13.22
CA TYR A 227 -2.32 14.77 11.91
C TYR A 227 -2.96 15.85 11.06
#